data_AF-A0A8T5MYF1-F1
#
_entry.id   AF-A0A8T5MYF1-F1
#
_cell.length_a   1.000
_cell.length_b   1.000
_cell.length_c   1.000
_cell.angle_alpha   90.00
_cell.angle_beta   90.00
_cell.angle_gamma   90.00
#
_symmetry.space_group_name_H-M   'P 1'
#
loop_
_entity.id
_entity.type
_entity.pdbx_description
1 polymer ?
#
loop_
_entity_poly.entity_id
_entity_poly.type
_entity_poly.pdbx_seq_one_letter_code
_entity_poly.pdbx_strand_id
1 'polypeptide(L)'
;VVVKGDDEATLKEACVFSLIFSKAWNAKIGSGDAYWVLPDQVSKTPGAGEFVPKGGFIIRGKKNYFRRIKIRAGIGETEIENTKKLMCGPVSALNHHSKRYLIFEPGETKKTDFAKQIGKMFDCPADEIMRILPPGNVRITESVGIKI
;
A
#
# COMPACT_ATOMS: atom_id res chain seq x y z
N VAL A 1 -7.02 -1.13 6.67
CA VAL A 1 -7.46 -1.71 5.37
C VAL A 1 -8.60 -2.67 5.69
N VAL A 2 -9.72 -2.58 5.00
CA VAL A 2 -10.84 -3.53 5.14
C VAL A 2 -10.84 -4.38 3.87
N VAL A 3 -10.94 -5.70 4.03
CA VAL A 3 -10.86 -6.67 2.93
C VAL A 3 -12.18 -7.41 2.86
N LYS A 4 -12.68 -7.65 1.65
CA LYS A 4 -13.81 -8.55 1.40
C LYS A 4 -13.25 -9.88 0.91
N GLY A 5 -13.48 -10.95 1.66
CA GLY A 5 -12.90 -12.27 1.42
C GLY A 5 -11.77 -12.61 2.41
N ASP A 6 -11.33 -13.86 2.36
CA ASP A 6 -10.42 -14.48 3.33
C ASP A 6 -9.22 -15.21 2.68
N ASP A 7 -9.05 -15.07 1.37
CA ASP A 7 -7.91 -15.62 0.62
C ASP A 7 -6.57 -15.09 1.17
N GLU A 8 -5.61 -15.98 1.42
CA GLU A 8 -4.34 -15.64 2.05
C GLU A 8 -3.52 -14.65 1.22
N ALA A 9 -3.53 -14.76 -0.11
CA ALA A 9 -2.82 -13.84 -0.98
C ALA A 9 -3.43 -12.44 -0.90
N THR A 10 -4.76 -12.34 -0.89
CA THR A 10 -5.49 -11.08 -0.73
C THR A 10 -5.22 -10.44 0.63
N LEU A 11 -5.22 -11.23 1.71
CA LEU A 11 -4.91 -10.76 3.06
C LEU A 11 -3.45 -10.28 3.18
N LYS A 12 -2.52 -10.98 2.53
CA LYS A 12 -1.12 -10.58 2.47
C LYS A 12 -0.92 -9.29 1.69
N GLU A 13 -1.61 -9.13 0.55
CA GLU A 13 -1.62 -7.90 -0.23
C GLU A 13 -2.18 -6.72 0.56
N ALA A 14 -3.28 -6.92 1.28
CA ALA A 14 -3.82 -5.90 2.18
C ALA A 14 -2.85 -5.51 3.30
N CYS A 15 -2.11 -6.48 3.84
CA CYS A 15 -1.06 -6.23 4.82
C CYS A 15 0.10 -5.41 4.24
N VAL A 16 0.58 -5.75 3.04
CA VAL A 16 1.58 -4.96 2.30
C VAL A 16 1.06 -3.54 2.07
N PHE A 17 -0.18 -3.41 1.56
CA PHE A 17 -0.83 -2.12 1.33
C PHE A 17 -0.88 -1.27 2.60
N SER A 18 -1.22 -1.88 3.74
CA SER A 18 -1.25 -1.18 5.03
C SER A 18 0.13 -0.65 5.44
N LEU A 19 1.21 -1.38 5.16
CA LEU A 19 2.57 -0.97 5.51
C LEU A 19 3.06 0.17 4.61
N ILE A 20 2.84 0.08 3.29
CA ILE A 20 3.34 1.09 2.35
C ILE A 20 2.70 2.47 2.58
N PHE A 21 1.45 2.54 3.07
CA PHE A 21 0.78 3.80 3.42
C PHE A 21 0.90 4.18 4.90
N SER A 22 1.75 3.48 5.66
CA SER A 22 1.97 3.77 7.08
C SER A 22 3.15 4.71 7.31
N LYS A 23 3.35 5.10 8.58
CA LYS A 23 4.54 5.84 9.02
C LYS A 23 5.85 5.11 8.74
N ALA A 24 5.82 3.77 8.55
CA ALA A 24 7.00 2.98 8.26
C ALA A 24 7.69 3.41 6.96
N TRP A 25 6.92 3.88 5.97
CA TRP A 25 7.48 4.41 4.73
C TRP A 25 8.33 5.66 4.98
N ASN A 26 7.79 6.67 5.67
CA ASN A 26 8.51 7.89 6.01
C ASN A 26 9.71 7.63 6.92
N ALA A 27 9.63 6.61 7.77
CA ALA A 27 10.73 6.17 8.62
C ALA A 27 11.82 5.39 7.86
N LYS A 28 11.70 5.23 6.53
CA LYS A 28 12.62 4.47 5.66
C LYS A 28 12.88 3.04 6.16
N ILE A 29 11.87 2.42 6.77
CA ILE A 29 11.95 1.04 7.26
C ILE A 29 11.90 0.09 6.05
N GLY A 30 12.90 -0.77 5.89
CA GLY A 30 12.97 -1.71 4.75
C GLY A 30 12.02 -2.90 4.85
N SER A 31 11.68 -3.33 6.07
CA SER A 31 10.72 -4.42 6.31
C SER A 31 9.94 -4.22 7.60
N GLY A 32 8.65 -4.58 7.59
CA GLY A 32 7.78 -4.50 8.76
C GLY A 32 6.88 -5.71 8.92
N ASP A 33 6.18 -5.73 10.06
CA ASP A 33 5.18 -6.72 10.37
C ASP A 33 3.79 -6.08 10.27
N ALA A 34 2.83 -6.83 9.74
CA ALA A 34 1.44 -6.44 9.71
C ALA A 34 0.57 -7.59 10.19
N TYR A 35 -0.63 -7.29 10.67
CA TYR A 35 -1.58 -8.30 11.08
C TYR A 35 -2.97 -7.98 10.58
N TRP A 36 -3.78 -9.03 10.46
CA TRP A 36 -5.21 -8.94 10.21
C TRP A 36 -5.97 -9.67 11.32
N VAL A 37 -7.24 -9.27 11.48
CA VAL A 37 -8.21 -9.88 12.39
C VAL A 37 -9.58 -9.90 11.71
N LEU A 38 -10.47 -10.75 12.21
CA LEU A 38 -11.85 -10.82 11.75
C LEU A 38 -12.65 -9.60 12.25
N PRO A 39 -13.76 -9.23 11.57
CA PRO A 39 -14.55 -8.05 11.93
C PRO A 39 -15.13 -8.09 13.36
N ASP A 40 -15.51 -9.26 13.85
CA ASP A 40 -16.04 -9.50 15.20
C ASP A 40 -14.99 -9.29 16.31
N GLN A 41 -13.71 -9.31 15.95
CA GLN A 41 -12.59 -9.02 16.85
C GLN A 41 -12.36 -7.52 17.06
N VAL A 42 -13.05 -6.65 16.32
CA VAL A 42 -12.87 -5.20 16.36
C VAL A 42 -14.02 -4.54 17.13
N SER A 43 -13.70 -3.90 18.26
CA SER A 43 -14.67 -3.19 19.10
C SER A 43 -14.34 -1.71 19.22
N LYS A 44 -15.37 -0.86 19.27
CA LYS A 44 -15.25 0.55 19.72
C LYS A 44 -15.61 0.74 21.20
N THR A 45 -16.21 -0.28 21.82
CA THR A 45 -16.68 -0.23 23.20
C THR A 45 -15.55 -0.63 24.16
N PRO A 46 -15.12 0.28 25.07
CA PRO A 46 -14.18 -0.06 26.13
C PRO A 46 -14.77 -1.07 27.11
N GLY A 47 -13.93 -1.95 27.65
CA GLY A 47 -14.24 -2.69 28.87
C GLY A 47 -14.21 -1.78 30.11
N ALA A 48 -14.67 -2.30 31.25
CA ALA A 48 -14.58 -1.58 32.52
C ALA A 48 -13.12 -1.21 32.84
N GLY A 49 -12.84 0.09 33.04
CA GLY A 49 -11.50 0.60 33.30
C GLY A 49 -10.62 0.81 32.06
N GLU A 50 -11.09 0.47 30.85
CA GLU A 50 -10.37 0.75 29.60
C GLU A 50 -10.77 2.14 29.06
N PHE A 51 -9.82 2.83 28.42
CA PHE A 51 -10.08 4.05 27.66
C PHE A 51 -9.79 3.82 26.18
N VAL A 52 -10.72 4.19 25.30
CA VAL A 52 -10.51 4.18 23.85
C VAL A 52 -10.45 5.61 23.36
N PRO A 53 -9.31 6.07 22.81
CA PRO A 53 -9.22 7.41 22.25
C PRO A 53 -10.13 7.54 21.04
N LYS A 54 -10.55 8.77 20.72
CA LYS A 54 -11.35 9.06 19.52
C LYS A 54 -10.63 8.53 18.27
N GLY A 55 -11.33 7.71 17.49
CA GLY A 55 -10.78 7.05 16.30
C GLY A 55 -9.99 5.76 16.57
N GLY A 56 -9.84 5.36 17.84
CA GLY A 56 -9.25 4.10 18.23
C GLY A 56 -10.23 2.93 18.12
N PHE A 57 -9.65 1.74 18.06
CA PHE A 57 -10.37 0.46 18.08
C PHE A 57 -9.66 -0.49 19.03
N ILE A 58 -10.43 -1.31 19.75
CA ILE A 58 -9.92 -2.41 20.56
C ILE A 58 -9.95 -3.67 19.71
N ILE A 59 -8.82 -4.39 19.69
CA ILE A 59 -8.69 -5.68 19.02
C ILE A 59 -8.70 -6.78 20.08
N ARG A 60 -9.66 -7.69 20.02
CA ARG A 60 -9.81 -8.82 20.96
C ARG A 60 -9.41 -10.14 20.28
N GLY A 61 -8.87 -11.09 21.05
CA GLY A 61 -8.51 -12.42 20.55
C GLY A 61 -7.21 -12.46 19.73
N LYS A 62 -7.07 -13.52 18.92
CA LYS A 62 -5.83 -13.83 18.19
C LYS A 62 -5.62 -12.90 16.99
N LYS A 63 -4.39 -12.43 16.80
CA LYS A 63 -3.97 -11.68 15.61
C LYS A 63 -3.24 -12.61 14.64
N ASN A 64 -3.50 -12.47 13.35
CA ASN A 64 -2.84 -13.24 12.30
C ASN A 64 -1.77 -12.37 11.65
N TYR A 65 -0.51 -12.76 11.78
CA TYR A 65 0.64 -11.93 11.39
C TYR A 65 1.25 -12.37 10.07
N PHE A 66 1.58 -11.40 9.24
CA PHE A 66 2.59 -11.52 8.20
C PHE A 66 3.84 -10.77 8.66
N ARG A 67 4.97 -11.49 8.75
CA ARG A 67 6.22 -11.00 9.33
C ARG A 67 7.24 -10.66 8.25
N ARG A 68 8.13 -9.71 8.54
CA ARG A 68 9.27 -9.32 7.69
C ARG A 68 8.85 -9.01 6.24
N ILE A 69 7.69 -8.37 6.07
CA ILE A 69 7.19 -7.94 4.78
C ILE A 69 8.09 -6.80 4.30
N LYS A 70 8.70 -6.95 3.10
CA LYS A 70 9.45 -5.86 2.48
C LYS A 70 8.52 -4.69 2.17
N ILE A 71 8.90 -3.48 2.56
CA ILE A 71 8.12 -2.27 2.32
C ILE A 71 8.53 -1.71 0.96
N ARG A 72 7.81 -2.16 -0.07
CA ARG A 72 7.92 -1.66 -1.44
C ARG A 72 6.55 -1.64 -2.08
N ALA A 73 6.33 -0.69 -2.96
CA ALA A 73 5.11 -0.52 -3.72
C ALA A 73 5.41 -0.61 -5.21
N GLY A 74 4.37 -0.85 -6.01
CA GLY A 74 4.45 -0.59 -7.43
C GLY A 74 3.42 0.45 -7.86
N ILE A 75 3.63 1.00 -9.06
CA ILE A 75 2.69 1.87 -9.75
C ILE A 75 2.60 1.48 -11.24
N GLY A 76 1.40 1.33 -11.76
CA GLY A 76 1.18 0.91 -13.15
C GLY A 76 -0.25 1.05 -13.63
N GLU A 77 -0.44 0.93 -14.93
CA GLU A 77 -1.77 0.96 -15.55
C GLU A 77 -2.48 -0.38 -15.35
N THR A 78 -3.67 -0.34 -14.76
CA THR A 78 -4.56 -1.48 -14.57
C THR A 78 -5.87 -1.22 -15.31
N GLU A 79 -6.46 -2.26 -15.89
CA GLU A 79 -7.79 -2.19 -16.50
C GLU A 79 -8.86 -2.61 -15.48
N ILE A 80 -9.80 -1.71 -15.19
CA ILE A 80 -10.92 -1.94 -14.28
C ILE A 80 -12.18 -1.48 -14.99
N GLU A 81 -13.16 -2.38 -15.13
CA GLU A 81 -14.44 -2.08 -15.81
C GLU A 81 -14.21 -1.48 -17.22
N ASN A 82 -13.29 -2.08 -17.99
CA ASN A 82 -12.87 -1.62 -19.33
C ASN A 82 -12.29 -0.20 -19.38
N THR A 83 -11.90 0.35 -18.23
CA THR A 83 -11.25 1.67 -18.13
C THR A 83 -9.83 1.49 -17.60
N LYS A 84 -8.86 2.06 -18.32
CA LYS A 84 -7.47 2.11 -17.84
C LYS A 84 -7.37 3.11 -16.70
N LYS A 85 -6.83 2.68 -15.57
CA LYS A 85 -6.57 3.50 -14.40
C LYS A 85 -5.15 3.27 -13.91
N LEU A 86 -4.50 4.34 -13.48
CA LEU A 86 -3.20 4.24 -12.83
C LEU A 86 -3.41 3.84 -11.37
N MET A 87 -2.78 2.75 -10.95
CA MET A 87 -2.93 2.18 -9.62
C MET A 87 -1.58 2.06 -8.91
N CYS A 88 -1.60 2.28 -7.60
CA CYS A 88 -0.44 2.10 -6.73
C CYS A 88 -0.79 1.13 -5.61
N GLY A 89 0.06 0.13 -5.37
CA GLY A 89 -0.25 -0.93 -4.42
C GLY A 89 0.83 -2.01 -4.30
N PRO A 90 0.46 -3.19 -3.77
CA PRO A 90 1.37 -4.33 -3.65
C PRO A 90 1.86 -4.77 -5.03
N VAL A 91 3.14 -5.14 -5.11
CA VAL A 91 3.77 -5.57 -6.37
C VAL A 91 3.09 -6.82 -6.95
N SER A 92 2.64 -7.74 -6.10
CA SER A 92 1.95 -8.96 -6.54
C SER A 92 0.63 -8.65 -7.26
N ALA A 93 -0.13 -7.67 -6.77
CA ALA A 93 -1.36 -7.24 -7.40
C ALA A 93 -1.10 -6.64 -8.80
N LEU A 94 -0.06 -5.79 -8.92
CA LEU A 94 0.30 -5.20 -10.21
C LEU A 94 0.82 -6.24 -11.20
N ASN A 95 1.55 -7.25 -10.76
CA ASN A 95 2.01 -8.32 -11.64
C ASN A 95 0.85 -9.06 -12.33
N HIS A 96 -0.30 -9.21 -11.64
CA HIS A 96 -1.49 -9.86 -12.20
C HIS A 96 -2.33 -8.93 -13.08
N HIS A 97 -2.29 -7.63 -12.81
CA HIS A 97 -3.26 -6.67 -13.38
C HIS A 97 -2.65 -5.60 -14.31
N SER A 98 -1.32 -5.54 -14.42
CA SER A 98 -0.60 -4.54 -15.19
C SER A 98 0.51 -5.15 -16.04
N LYS A 99 0.56 -4.77 -17.33
CA LYS A 99 1.66 -5.14 -18.24
C LYS A 99 2.87 -4.20 -18.13
N ARG A 100 2.65 -3.00 -17.59
CA ARG A 100 3.63 -1.92 -17.50
C ARG A 100 3.53 -1.29 -16.13
N TYR A 101 4.56 -1.46 -15.31
CA TYR A 101 4.61 -0.91 -13.96
C TYR A 101 6.05 -0.69 -13.49
N LEU A 102 6.20 0.18 -12.50
CA LEU A 102 7.45 0.40 -11.79
C LEU A 102 7.33 -0.12 -10.37
N ILE A 103 8.45 -0.57 -9.80
CA ILE A 103 8.58 -0.91 -8.39
C ILE A 103 9.47 0.14 -7.74
N PHE A 104 9.06 0.59 -6.55
CA PHE A 104 9.77 1.59 -5.79
C PHE A 104 9.63 1.34 -4.28
N GLU A 105 10.56 1.91 -3.53
CA GLU A 105 10.67 1.76 -2.08
C GLU A 105 10.96 3.13 -1.43
N PRO A 106 10.94 3.24 -0.09
CA PRO A 106 11.37 4.46 0.59
C PRO A 106 12.78 4.89 0.16
N GLY A 107 12.95 6.17 -0.18
CA GLY A 107 14.21 6.65 -0.76
C GLY A 107 14.46 8.15 -0.59
N GLU A 108 15.20 8.73 -1.53
CA GLU A 108 15.64 10.14 -1.48
C GLU A 108 14.92 11.03 -2.49
N THR A 109 14.35 10.47 -3.56
CA THR A 109 13.65 11.25 -4.59
C THR A 109 12.35 11.79 -4.03
N LYS A 110 12.13 13.10 -4.18
CA LYS A 110 10.90 13.74 -3.72
C LYS A 110 9.69 13.14 -4.44
N LYS A 111 8.63 12.92 -3.67
CA LYS A 111 7.34 12.44 -4.18
C LYS A 111 6.82 13.26 -5.38
N THR A 112 7.01 14.57 -5.35
CA THR A 112 6.60 15.49 -6.43
C THR A 112 7.36 15.25 -7.73
N ASP A 113 8.67 15.02 -7.62
CA ASP A 113 9.53 14.84 -8.78
C ASP A 113 9.29 13.46 -9.40
N PHE A 114 9.10 12.46 -8.54
CA PHE A 114 8.63 11.14 -8.95
C PHE A 114 7.27 11.23 -9.67
N ALA A 115 6.27 11.91 -9.10
CA ALA A 115 4.96 12.06 -9.73
C ALA A 115 5.04 12.74 -11.11
N LYS A 116 5.90 13.74 -11.28
CA LYS A 116 6.15 14.38 -12.59
C LYS A 116 6.79 13.41 -13.59
N GLN A 117 7.73 12.58 -13.13
CA GLN A 117 8.37 11.57 -13.98
C GLN A 117 7.35 10.52 -14.45
N ILE A 118 6.53 10.00 -13.53
CA ILE A 118 5.46 9.03 -13.84
C ILE A 118 4.40 9.66 -14.73
N GLY A 119 4.04 10.93 -14.49
CA GLY A 119 3.03 11.62 -15.28
C GLY A 119 3.39 11.73 -16.76
N LYS A 120 4.67 11.91 -17.08
CA LYS A 120 5.16 11.88 -18.46
C LYS A 120 5.11 10.49 -19.09
N MET A 121 5.26 9.42 -18.31
CA MET A 121 5.30 8.04 -18.81
C MET A 121 3.91 7.45 -19.06
N PHE A 122 2.92 7.86 -18.28
CA PHE A 122 1.56 7.32 -18.28
C PHE A 122 0.48 8.33 -18.69
N ASP A 123 0.89 9.51 -19.18
CA ASP A 123 -0.01 10.60 -19.59
C ASP A 123 -1.07 10.93 -18.52
N CYS A 124 -0.62 11.05 -17.27
CA CYS A 124 -1.48 11.28 -16.12
C CYS A 124 -1.02 12.53 -15.35
N PRO A 125 -1.93 13.43 -14.95
CA PRO A 125 -1.58 14.61 -14.19
C PRO A 125 -0.84 14.27 -12.89
N ALA A 126 0.25 14.99 -12.60
CA ALA A 126 1.06 14.75 -11.40
C ALA A 126 0.22 14.80 -10.10
N ASP A 127 -0.79 15.66 -10.04
CA ASP A 127 -1.68 15.79 -8.88
C ASP A 127 -2.52 14.53 -8.62
N GLU A 128 -2.94 13.82 -9.67
CA GLU A 128 -3.65 12.54 -9.54
C GLU A 128 -2.69 11.46 -9.02
N ILE A 129 -1.48 11.42 -9.56
CA ILE A 129 -0.44 10.48 -9.15
C ILE A 129 -0.06 10.69 -7.68
N MET A 130 0.09 11.95 -7.25
CA MET A 130 0.42 12.25 -5.86
C MET A 130 -0.62 11.72 -4.86
N ARG A 131 -1.90 11.64 -5.25
CA ARG A 131 -2.99 11.15 -4.39
C ARG A 131 -2.92 9.64 -4.14
N ILE A 132 -2.40 8.88 -5.10
CA ILE A 132 -2.33 7.41 -5.00
C ILE A 132 -0.99 6.90 -4.45
N LEU A 133 0.03 7.74 -4.40
CA LEU A 133 1.37 7.35 -3.94
C LEU A 133 1.48 7.30 -2.40
N PRO A 134 2.35 6.44 -1.84
CA PRO A 134 2.77 6.47 -0.44
C PRO A 134 3.21 7.85 0.04
N PRO A 135 3.16 8.13 1.35
CA PRO A 135 3.73 9.36 1.89
C PRO A 135 5.25 9.36 1.76
N GLY A 136 5.86 10.54 1.64
CA GLY A 136 7.33 10.67 1.69
C GLY A 136 8.07 10.36 0.39
N ASN A 137 9.39 10.32 0.50
CA ASN A 137 10.30 10.16 -0.63
C ASN A 137 10.39 8.71 -1.09
N VAL A 138 10.81 8.53 -2.34
CA VAL A 138 10.83 7.23 -3.01
C VAL A 138 12.16 7.00 -3.72
N ARG A 139 12.42 5.74 -4.07
CA ARG A 139 13.49 5.31 -4.97
C ARG A 139 12.95 4.23 -5.88
N ILE A 140 13.09 4.41 -7.20
CA ILE A 140 12.77 3.37 -8.18
C ILE A 140 13.81 2.26 -8.06
N THR A 141 13.36 1.01 -7.96
CA THR A 141 14.23 -0.16 -7.89
C THR A 141 14.17 -1.01 -9.15
N GLU A 142 12.98 -1.12 -9.76
CA GLU A 142 12.76 -2.01 -10.91
C GLU A 142 11.73 -1.37 -11.87
N SER A 143 11.86 -1.64 -13.16
CA SER A 143 10.81 -1.39 -14.17
C SER A 143 10.43 -2.67 -14.89
N VAL A 144 9.15 -2.80 -15.20
CA VAL A 144 8.60 -3.91 -15.99
C VAL A 144 7.79 -3.32 -17.13
N GLY A 145 8.14 -3.68 -18.38
CA GLY A 145 7.46 -3.18 -19.57
C GLY A 145 7.64 -1.67 -19.84
N ILE A 146 8.60 -1.02 -19.17
CA ILE A 146 8.90 0.42 -19.29
C ILE A 146 10.41 0.61 -19.39
N LYS A 147 10.85 1.41 -20.36
CA LYS A 147 12.23 1.89 -20.44
C LYS A 147 12.36 3.14 -19.56
N ILE A 148 13.28 3.10 -18.60
CA ILE A 148 13.63 4.24 -17.73
C ILE A 148 14.74 5.03 -18.41
#